data_AF-A0A7W1ETY0-F1
#
_entry.id   AF-A0A7W1ETY0-F1
#
_cell.length_a   1.000
_cell.length_b   1.000
_cell.length_c   1.000
_cell.angle_alpha   90.00
_cell.angle_beta   90.00
_cell.angle_gamma   90.00
#
_symmetry.space_group_name_H-M   'P 1'
#
loop_
_entity.id
_entity.type
_entity.pdbx_description
1 polymer ?
#
loop_
_entity_poly.entity_id
_entity_poly.type
_entity_poly.pdbx_seq_one_letter_code
_entity_poly.pdbx_strand_id
1 'polypeptide(L)'
;MFKKYTIPYELDDPKATLAHRDIILQKPFLKQLYNDWYDVFIKKAKEIKTGKHLEIGSGGGFLKDVFPKVITSDILALPNVDMVFSAEEMPFKENELASIVMLNVFHHIPKPYLFLKEAQRTLVKGGKIIMTEPANSALGRFIYKRFHHEPFEENGPREIKAGNPLSNSNQALPHIYFERDLD
;
A
#
# COMPACT_ATOMS: atom_id res chain seq x y z
N MET A 1 -12.17 22.14 17.02
CA MET A 1 -12.06 21.04 18.00
C MET A 1 -11.64 19.78 17.25
N PHE A 2 -10.47 19.22 17.53
CA PHE A 2 -10.02 17.97 16.88
C PHE A 2 -10.81 16.79 17.48
N LYS A 3 -11.67 16.15 16.69
CA LYS A 3 -12.38 14.93 17.12
C LYS A 3 -11.44 13.74 16.95
N LYS A 4 -10.97 13.18 18.07
CA LYS A 4 -10.27 11.89 18.08
C LYS A 4 -11.32 10.78 17.93
N TYR A 5 -11.12 9.91 16.94
CA TYR A 5 -11.98 8.74 16.74
C TYR A 5 -11.37 7.59 17.52
N THR A 6 -12.19 6.90 18.31
CA THR A 6 -11.79 5.67 18.98
C THR A 6 -12.39 4.52 18.20
N ILE A 7 -11.55 3.64 17.69
CA ILE A 7 -11.98 2.42 17.01
C ILE A 7 -11.98 1.31 18.07
N PRO A 8 -13.10 0.62 18.30
CA PRO A 8 -13.24 -0.38 19.37
C PRO A 8 -12.69 -1.76 18.96
N TYR A 9 -11.69 -1.79 18.08
CA TYR A 9 -11.08 -3.00 17.53
C TYR A 9 -9.57 -2.87 17.60
N GLU A 10 -8.89 -3.98 17.84
CA GLU A 10 -7.43 -4.06 17.79
C GLU A 10 -6.92 -3.73 16.37
N LEU A 11 -5.70 -3.20 16.27
CA LEU A 11 -5.15 -2.69 15.01
C LEU A 11 -5.21 -3.72 13.87
N ASP A 12 -4.89 -4.98 14.17
CA ASP A 12 -4.83 -6.07 13.19
C ASP A 12 -6.19 -6.77 12.96
N ASP A 13 -7.27 -6.37 13.65
CA ASP A 13 -8.61 -6.91 13.39
C ASP A 13 -9.15 -6.33 12.06
N PRO A 14 -9.61 -7.15 11.09
CA PRO A 14 -10.24 -6.66 9.86
C PRO A 14 -11.36 -5.64 10.07
N LYS A 15 -12.05 -5.68 11.22
CA LYS A 15 -13.06 -4.68 11.59
C LYS A 15 -12.47 -3.30 11.83
N ALA A 16 -11.22 -3.20 12.30
CA ALA A 16 -10.51 -1.93 12.41
C ALA A 16 -10.30 -1.29 11.03
N THR A 17 -9.93 -2.10 10.03
CA THR A 17 -9.78 -1.66 8.64
C THR A 17 -11.11 -1.12 8.08
N LEU A 18 -12.23 -1.80 8.36
CA LEU A 18 -13.55 -1.32 7.95
C LEU A 18 -13.98 -0.05 8.68
N ALA A 19 -13.67 0.08 9.97
CA ALA A 19 -13.92 1.34 10.70
C ALA A 19 -13.08 2.50 10.14
N HIS A 20 -11.83 2.25 9.72
CA HIS A 20 -11.01 3.24 9.03
C HIS A 20 -11.61 3.65 7.68
N ARG A 21 -12.15 2.69 6.91
CA ARG A 21 -12.89 2.98 5.67
C ARG A 21 -14.01 3.99 5.90
N ASP A 22 -14.85 3.75 6.91
CA ASP A 22 -15.97 4.65 7.22
C ASP A 22 -15.48 6.06 7.57
N ILE A 23 -14.40 6.17 8.34
CA ILE A 23 -13.78 7.47 8.68
C ILE A 23 -13.27 8.19 7.42
N ILE A 24 -12.61 7.47 6.51
CA ILE A 24 -12.10 8.03 5.25
C ILE A 24 -13.27 8.57 4.42
N LEU A 25 -14.33 7.77 4.24
CA LEU A 25 -15.47 8.14 3.40
C LEU A 25 -16.31 9.28 4.00
N GLN A 26 -16.41 9.36 5.32
CA GLN A 26 -17.19 10.38 6.03
C GLN A 26 -16.49 11.74 6.15
N LYS A 27 -15.15 11.80 6.08
CA LYS A 27 -14.39 13.03 6.25
C LYS A 27 -14.02 13.64 4.90
N PRO A 28 -14.64 14.78 4.47
CA PRO A 28 -14.42 15.33 3.13
C PRO A 28 -12.96 15.63 2.81
N PHE A 29 -12.21 16.21 3.76
CA PHE A 29 -10.78 16.51 3.56
C PHE A 29 -9.93 15.25 3.40
N LEU A 30 -10.16 14.23 4.23
CA LEU A 30 -9.42 12.96 4.14
C LEU A 30 -9.77 12.21 2.85
N LYS A 31 -11.05 12.17 2.49
CA LYS A 31 -11.51 11.61 1.23
C LYS A 31 -10.88 12.32 0.03
N GLN A 32 -10.78 13.65 0.07
CA GLN A 32 -10.12 14.41 -0.99
C GLN A 32 -8.64 14.06 -1.12
N LEU A 33 -7.92 13.93 0.00
CA LEU A 33 -6.52 13.52 -0.02
C LEU A 33 -6.32 12.14 -0.67
N TYR A 34 -7.21 11.19 -0.37
CA TYR A 34 -7.21 9.88 -1.04
C TYR A 34 -7.46 10.02 -2.55
N ASN A 35 -8.42 10.85 -2.97
CA ASN A 35 -8.65 11.11 -4.39
C ASN A 35 -7.41 11.70 -5.08
N ASP A 36 -6.70 12.62 -4.42
CA ASP A 36 -5.49 13.23 -4.99
C ASP A 36 -4.39 12.17 -5.23
N TRP A 37 -4.21 11.22 -4.30
CA TRP A 37 -3.30 10.08 -4.50
C TRP A 37 -3.79 9.12 -5.60
N TYR A 38 -5.10 8.83 -5.62
CA TYR A 38 -5.72 7.98 -6.63
C TYR A 38 -5.62 8.56 -8.03
N ASP A 39 -5.71 9.87 -8.20
CA ASP A 39 -5.54 10.53 -9.50
C ASP A 39 -4.13 10.29 -10.07
N VAL A 40 -3.10 10.29 -9.22
CA VAL A 40 -1.73 9.93 -9.63
C VAL A 40 -1.67 8.48 -10.10
N PHE A 41 -2.25 7.56 -9.32
CA PHE A 41 -2.30 6.13 -9.67
C PHE A 41 -3.01 5.92 -11.01
N ILE A 42 -4.20 6.47 -11.17
CA ILE A 42 -5.04 6.33 -12.36
C ILE A 42 -4.32 6.89 -13.58
N LYS A 43 -3.75 8.10 -13.47
CA LYS A 43 -3.02 8.75 -14.57
C LYS A 43 -1.86 7.89 -15.04
N LYS A 44 -1.02 7.41 -14.11
CA LYS A 44 0.17 6.62 -14.41
C LYS A 44 -0.16 5.21 -14.89
N ALA A 45 -1.17 4.57 -14.32
CA ALA A 45 -1.65 3.26 -14.72
C ALA A 45 -2.16 3.28 -16.18
N LYS A 46 -2.95 4.30 -16.55
CA LYS A 46 -3.52 4.45 -17.91
C LYS A 46 -2.49 4.73 -19.00
N GLU A 47 -1.24 5.02 -18.67
CA GLU A 47 -0.14 5.10 -19.64
C GLU A 47 0.13 3.73 -20.28
N ILE A 48 -0.13 2.64 -19.56
CA ILE A 48 0.04 1.25 -20.05
C ILE A 48 -1.28 0.75 -20.62
N LYS A 49 -1.29 0.37 -21.91
CA LYS A 49 -2.52 0.09 -22.67
C LYS A 49 -2.98 -1.37 -22.62
N THR A 50 -2.11 -2.27 -22.16
CA THR A 50 -2.32 -3.72 -22.21
C THR A 50 -2.05 -4.33 -20.85
N GLY A 51 -2.91 -5.26 -20.42
CA GLY A 51 -2.82 -5.92 -19.12
C GLY A 51 -3.84 -5.39 -18.10
N LYS A 52 -3.85 -6.00 -16.91
CA LYS A 52 -4.78 -5.66 -15.81
C LYS A 52 -4.14 -4.66 -14.84
N HIS A 53 -4.94 -3.82 -14.19
CA HIS A 53 -4.47 -2.94 -13.13
C HIS A 53 -4.76 -3.58 -11.78
N LEU A 54 -3.77 -3.72 -10.92
CA LEU A 54 -3.88 -4.32 -9.60
C LEU A 54 -3.61 -3.27 -8.52
N GLU A 55 -4.45 -3.21 -7.50
CA GLU A 55 -4.19 -2.52 -6.23
C GLU A 55 -3.88 -3.59 -5.17
N ILE A 56 -2.71 -3.46 -4.53
CA ILE A 56 -2.31 -4.30 -3.40
C ILE A 56 -2.49 -3.48 -2.12
N GLY A 57 -3.00 -4.09 -1.06
CA GLY A 57 -3.26 -3.44 0.23
C GLY A 57 -4.41 -2.43 0.15
N SER A 58 -5.53 -2.86 -0.44
CA SER A 58 -6.69 -1.99 -0.68
C SER A 58 -7.34 -1.53 0.64
N GLY A 59 -7.24 -2.32 1.71
CA GLY A 59 -7.63 -1.97 3.06
C GLY A 59 -8.97 -1.24 3.15
N GLY A 60 -8.94 -0.07 3.82
CA GLY A 60 -10.09 0.83 3.91
C GLY A 60 -10.23 1.81 2.72
N GLY A 61 -9.37 1.69 1.70
CA GLY A 61 -9.37 2.52 0.50
C GLY A 61 -10.56 2.27 -0.43
N PHE A 62 -10.79 3.18 -1.37
CA PHE A 62 -11.96 3.18 -2.26
C PHE A 62 -11.58 3.40 -3.74
N LEU A 63 -10.36 3.06 -4.13
CA LEU A 63 -9.87 3.29 -5.50
C LEU A 63 -10.79 2.66 -6.56
N LYS A 64 -11.36 1.47 -6.30
CA LYS A 64 -12.32 0.81 -7.20
C LYS A 64 -13.51 1.69 -7.58
N ASP A 65 -13.97 2.56 -6.68
CA ASP A 65 -15.12 3.43 -6.91
C ASP A 65 -14.81 4.51 -7.96
N VAL A 66 -13.54 4.94 -8.04
CA VAL A 66 -13.06 5.98 -8.98
C VAL A 66 -12.27 5.40 -10.17
N PHE A 67 -11.81 4.16 -10.06
CA PHE A 67 -11.15 3.41 -11.11
C PHE A 67 -11.71 1.98 -11.24
N PRO A 68 -12.94 1.79 -11.78
CA PRO A 68 -13.66 0.51 -11.74
C PRO A 68 -12.94 -0.69 -12.40
N LYS A 69 -11.95 -0.43 -13.26
CA LYS A 69 -11.16 -1.46 -13.94
C LYS A 69 -10.02 -2.03 -13.08
N VAL A 70 -9.70 -1.41 -11.95
CA VAL A 70 -8.68 -1.94 -11.03
C VAL A 70 -9.19 -3.23 -10.38
N ILE A 71 -8.31 -4.19 -10.20
CA ILE A 71 -8.53 -5.36 -9.36
C ILE A 71 -8.00 -5.00 -7.99
N THR A 72 -8.86 -5.03 -6.98
CA THR A 72 -8.50 -4.75 -5.59
C THR A 72 -8.07 -6.02 -4.89
N SER A 73 -7.02 -5.93 -4.10
CA SER A 73 -6.53 -7.04 -3.28
C SER A 73 -6.03 -6.58 -1.92
N ASP A 74 -6.04 -7.51 -0.97
CA ASP A 74 -5.45 -7.34 0.35
C ASP A 74 -4.97 -8.71 0.89
N ILE A 75 -4.10 -8.71 1.89
CA ILE A 75 -3.75 -9.94 2.62
C ILE A 75 -4.84 -10.32 3.62
N LEU A 76 -5.62 -9.34 4.08
CA LEU A 76 -6.80 -9.53 4.92
C LEU A 76 -8.03 -9.89 4.07
N ALA A 77 -8.84 -10.80 4.57
CA ALA A 77 -10.14 -11.10 3.97
C ALA A 77 -11.14 -9.97 4.26
N LEU A 78 -11.29 -9.04 3.32
CA LEU A 78 -12.16 -7.87 3.43
C LEU A 78 -13.36 -7.98 2.45
N PRO A 79 -14.55 -7.50 2.82
CA PRO A 79 -15.72 -7.54 1.94
C PRO A 79 -15.63 -6.62 0.72
N ASN A 80 -14.70 -5.66 0.73
CA ASN A 80 -14.53 -4.63 -0.30
C ASN A 80 -13.35 -4.88 -1.25
N VAL A 81 -12.79 -6.10 -1.28
CA VAL A 81 -11.69 -6.48 -2.19
C VAL A 81 -12.09 -7.61 -3.11
N ASP A 82 -11.56 -7.61 -4.33
CA ASP A 82 -11.83 -8.63 -5.34
C ASP A 82 -11.06 -9.93 -5.06
N MET A 83 -9.87 -9.83 -4.44
CA MET A 83 -8.95 -10.95 -4.23
C MET A 83 -8.24 -10.87 -2.87
N VAL A 84 -7.88 -12.03 -2.30
CA VAL A 84 -7.13 -12.12 -1.04
C VAL A 84 -5.86 -12.95 -1.25
N PHE A 85 -4.69 -12.32 -1.14
CA PHE A 85 -3.39 -12.99 -1.31
C PHE A 85 -2.23 -12.15 -0.76
N SER A 86 -1.06 -12.77 -0.59
CA SER A 86 0.17 -12.07 -0.20
C SER A 86 0.87 -11.47 -1.42
N ALA A 87 1.35 -10.23 -1.30
CA ALA A 87 2.16 -9.59 -2.36
C ALA A 87 3.46 -10.36 -2.68
N GLU A 88 3.93 -11.21 -1.76
CA GLU A 88 5.10 -12.07 -1.95
C GLU A 88 4.82 -13.29 -2.87
N GLU A 89 3.55 -13.60 -3.13
CA GLU A 89 3.11 -14.68 -4.02
C GLU A 89 1.79 -14.30 -4.70
N MET A 90 1.89 -13.73 -5.91
CA MET A 90 0.76 -13.15 -6.61
C MET A 90 0.10 -14.16 -7.58
N PRO A 91 -1.24 -14.37 -7.52
CA PRO A 91 -1.96 -15.35 -8.32
C PRO A 91 -2.23 -14.87 -9.76
N PHE A 92 -1.24 -14.23 -10.39
CA PHE A 92 -1.27 -13.77 -11.78
C PHE A 92 -0.23 -14.51 -12.61
N LYS A 93 -0.51 -14.66 -13.90
CA LYS A 93 0.41 -15.22 -14.89
C LYS A 93 1.54 -14.23 -15.21
N GLU A 94 2.56 -14.75 -15.87
CA GLU A 94 3.62 -13.91 -16.43
C GLU A 94 3.05 -12.89 -17.41
N ASN A 95 3.53 -11.65 -17.37
CA ASN A 95 3.12 -10.56 -18.27
C ASN A 95 1.59 -10.34 -18.35
N GLU A 96 0.87 -10.47 -17.23
CA GLU A 96 -0.58 -10.28 -17.16
C GLU A 96 -1.00 -8.87 -16.69
N LEU A 97 -0.16 -8.23 -15.87
CA LEU A 97 -0.46 -6.95 -15.23
C LEU A 97 0.11 -5.76 -16.03
N ALA A 98 -0.71 -4.74 -16.25
CA ALA A 98 -0.30 -3.45 -16.78
C ALA A 98 0.37 -2.59 -15.70
N SER A 99 -0.21 -2.59 -14.49
CA SER A 99 0.30 -1.81 -13.37
C SER A 99 -0.06 -2.43 -12.03
N ILE A 100 0.78 -2.18 -11.05
CA ILE A 100 0.55 -2.46 -9.64
C ILE A 100 0.56 -1.12 -8.90
N VAL A 101 -0.48 -0.82 -8.13
CA VAL A 101 -0.58 0.41 -7.34
C VAL A 101 -0.66 0.09 -5.84
N MET A 102 -0.04 0.92 -5.02
CA MET A 102 0.10 0.70 -3.57
C MET A 102 0.08 2.03 -2.82
N LEU A 103 -0.76 2.14 -1.79
CA LEU A 103 -0.79 3.29 -0.88
C LEU A 103 -0.48 2.83 0.54
N ASN A 104 0.72 3.17 1.04
CA ASN A 104 1.22 2.76 2.36
C ASN A 104 1.21 1.24 2.56
N VAL A 105 1.89 0.50 1.67
CA VAL A 105 1.89 -0.97 1.68
C VAL A 105 3.29 -1.54 1.68
N PHE A 106 4.21 -0.95 0.91
CA PHE A 106 5.54 -1.54 0.68
C PHE A 106 6.30 -1.76 2.00
N HIS A 107 6.14 -0.83 2.95
CA HIS A 107 6.76 -0.93 4.27
C HIS A 107 6.18 -1.99 5.21
N HIS A 108 5.05 -2.61 4.86
CA HIS A 108 4.47 -3.72 5.62
C HIS A 108 4.86 -5.10 5.05
N ILE A 109 5.43 -5.16 3.84
CA ILE A 109 5.80 -6.43 3.20
C ILE A 109 7.03 -7.01 3.90
N PRO A 110 6.95 -8.21 4.53
CA PRO A 110 8.09 -8.80 5.25
C PRO A 110 9.34 -8.97 4.40
N LYS A 111 9.16 -9.45 3.17
CA LYS A 111 10.23 -9.69 2.20
C LYS A 111 9.97 -8.92 0.91
N PRO A 112 10.27 -7.61 0.86
CA PRO A 112 9.96 -6.79 -0.32
C PRO A 112 10.63 -7.29 -1.61
N TYR A 113 11.76 -8.00 -1.51
CA TYR A 113 12.40 -8.62 -2.68
C TYR A 113 11.53 -9.69 -3.36
N LEU A 114 10.69 -10.43 -2.61
CA LEU A 114 9.76 -11.40 -3.18
C LEU A 114 8.64 -10.70 -3.93
N PHE A 115 8.07 -9.63 -3.35
CA PHE A 115 7.12 -8.77 -4.06
C PHE A 115 7.72 -8.21 -5.36
N LEU A 116 8.95 -7.69 -5.31
CA LEU A 116 9.60 -7.15 -6.51
C LEU A 116 9.83 -8.23 -7.59
N LYS A 117 10.16 -9.47 -7.18
CA LYS A 117 10.28 -10.61 -8.09
C LYS A 117 8.93 -10.96 -8.73
N GLU A 118 7.86 -11.00 -7.93
CA GLU A 118 6.50 -11.24 -8.42
C GLU A 118 6.01 -10.12 -9.33
N ALA A 119 6.30 -8.86 -8.99
CA ALA A 119 6.00 -7.71 -9.83
C ALA A 119 6.73 -7.80 -11.18
N GLN A 120 8.02 -8.12 -11.17
CA GLN A 120 8.79 -8.34 -12.40
C GLN A 120 8.21 -9.49 -13.25
N ARG A 121 7.80 -10.59 -12.62
CA ARG A 121 7.22 -11.74 -13.30
C ARG A 121 5.88 -11.40 -13.95
N THR A 122 5.01 -10.73 -13.20
CA THR A 122 3.60 -10.52 -13.57
C THR A 122 3.37 -9.28 -14.42
N LEU A 123 4.20 -8.25 -14.31
CA LEU A 123 4.07 -7.05 -15.14
C LEU A 123 4.44 -7.34 -16.60
N VAL A 124 3.66 -6.78 -17.52
CA VAL A 124 4.04 -6.68 -18.94
C VAL A 124 5.33 -5.87 -19.07
N LYS A 125 6.06 -6.04 -20.19
CA LYS A 125 7.19 -5.16 -20.51
C LYS A 125 6.75 -3.70 -20.51
N GLY A 126 7.44 -2.87 -19.71
CA GLY A 126 7.10 -1.46 -19.53
C GLY A 126 5.96 -1.19 -18.55
N GLY A 127 5.38 -2.24 -17.95
CA GLY A 127 4.43 -2.14 -16.85
C GLY A 127 5.03 -1.41 -15.64
N LYS A 128 4.15 -0.88 -14.78
CA LYS A 128 4.56 0.06 -13.72
C LYS A 128 4.15 -0.40 -12.34
N ILE A 129 5.07 -0.26 -11.40
CA ILE A 129 4.74 -0.16 -9.97
C ILE A 129 4.59 1.33 -9.65
N ILE A 130 3.47 1.72 -9.05
CA ILE A 130 3.20 3.11 -8.67
C ILE A 130 2.83 3.10 -7.19
N MET A 131 3.64 3.74 -6.36
CA MET A 131 3.46 3.69 -4.91
C MET A 131 3.47 5.08 -4.29
N THR A 132 2.66 5.26 -3.25
CA THR A 132 2.73 6.41 -2.34
C THR A 132 3.05 5.87 -0.96
N GLU A 133 4.17 6.32 -0.39
CA GLU A 133 4.80 5.71 0.78
C GLU A 133 5.39 6.79 1.71
N PRO A 134 5.67 6.46 2.99
CA PRO A 134 6.32 7.39 3.93
C PRO A 134 7.64 7.96 3.41
N ALA A 135 7.72 9.28 3.28
CA ALA A 135 8.92 9.95 2.77
C ALA A 135 10.02 10.09 3.83
N ASN A 136 11.26 9.73 3.46
CA ASN A 136 12.44 9.84 4.33
C ASN A 136 13.03 11.26 4.42
N SER A 137 12.20 12.27 4.69
CA SER A 137 12.63 13.66 4.89
C SER A 137 12.98 13.95 6.35
N ALA A 138 13.68 15.05 6.62
CA ALA A 138 14.01 15.44 8.00
C ALA A 138 12.75 15.63 8.88
N LEU A 139 11.72 16.29 8.32
CA LEU A 139 10.42 16.44 8.97
C LEU A 139 9.69 15.09 9.11
N GLY A 140 9.69 14.27 8.06
CA GLY A 140 9.12 12.92 8.09
C GLY A 140 9.71 12.08 9.22
N ARG A 141 11.05 11.95 9.25
CA ARG A 141 11.77 11.25 10.33
C ARG A 141 11.40 11.78 11.71
N PHE A 142 11.32 13.11 11.87
CA PHE A 142 10.93 13.72 13.13
C PHE A 142 9.52 13.28 13.57
N ILE A 143 8.55 13.27 12.64
CA ILE A 143 7.18 12.86 12.91
C ILE A 143 7.08 11.34 13.18
N TYR A 144 7.60 10.51 12.29
CA TYR A 144 7.46 9.06 12.37
C TYR A 144 8.13 8.49 13.63
N LYS A 145 9.31 8.99 14.01
CA LYS A 145 10.05 8.49 15.18
C LYS A 145 9.47 8.94 16.54
N ARG A 146 8.62 9.97 16.57
CA ARG A 146 8.15 10.57 17.83
C ARG A 146 6.65 10.50 18.04
N PHE A 147 5.87 10.46 16.97
CA PHE A 147 4.42 10.57 17.02
C PHE A 147 3.69 9.47 16.24
N HIS A 148 4.42 8.54 15.61
CA HIS A 148 3.86 7.38 14.95
C HIS A 148 4.18 6.10 15.73
N HIS A 149 3.28 5.12 15.67
CA HIS A 149 3.40 3.86 16.41
C HIS A 149 4.25 2.83 15.65
N GLU A 150 4.19 2.87 14.31
CA GLU A 150 5.04 2.03 13.46
C GLU A 150 6.51 2.49 13.44
N PRO A 151 7.46 1.55 13.42
CA PRO A 151 8.88 1.87 13.42
C PRO A 151 9.33 2.53 12.12
N PHE A 152 10.36 3.36 12.24
CA PHE A 152 11.05 4.00 11.13
C PHE A 152 12.56 3.79 11.33
N GLU A 153 13.10 2.72 10.76
CA GLU A 153 14.49 2.29 10.93
C GLU A 153 15.25 2.39 9.60
N GLU A 154 15.72 3.60 9.26
CA GLU A 154 16.36 3.90 7.96
C GLU A 154 17.71 3.20 7.75
N ASN A 155 18.40 2.84 8.83
CA ASN A 155 19.64 2.06 8.80
C ASN A 155 19.38 0.57 9.04
N GLY A 156 18.11 0.15 9.05
CA GLY A 156 17.70 -1.22 9.30
C GLY A 156 17.95 -2.17 8.11
N PRO A 157 17.66 -3.46 8.29
CA PRO A 157 17.72 -4.46 7.23
C PRO A 157 16.70 -4.18 6.11
N ARG A 158 16.89 -4.83 4.96
CA ARG A 158 15.96 -4.81 3.82
C ARG A 158 14.72 -5.69 4.02
N GLU A 159 14.58 -6.34 5.17
CA GLU A 159 13.47 -7.23 5.47
C GLU A 159 13.05 -7.00 6.92
N ILE A 160 11.77 -7.21 7.19
CA ILE A 160 11.25 -7.26 8.54
C ILE A 160 10.84 -8.71 8.85
N LYS A 161 10.81 -9.06 10.14
CA LYS A 161 10.31 -10.38 10.54
C LYS A 161 8.85 -10.52 10.10
N ALA A 162 8.43 -11.73 9.74
CA ALA A 162 7.01 -11.98 9.53
C ALA A 162 6.24 -11.65 10.83
N GLY A 163 5.10 -10.99 10.67
CA GLY A 163 4.29 -10.50 11.78
C GLY A 163 2.89 -10.16 11.29
N ASN A 164 2.13 -9.46 12.12
CA ASN A 164 0.74 -9.15 11.78
C ASN A 164 0.64 -8.09 10.66
N PRO A 165 -0.40 -8.13 9.82
CA PRO A 165 -0.46 -7.32 8.61
C PRO A 165 -0.36 -5.80 8.78
N LEU A 166 -0.86 -5.24 9.88
CA LEU A 166 -0.91 -3.78 10.09
C LEU A 166 0.09 -3.31 11.14
N SER A 167 0.32 -4.10 12.20
CA SER A 167 1.25 -3.71 13.28
C SER A 167 2.72 -4.04 13.01
N ASN A 168 3.02 -4.87 12.01
CA ASN A 168 4.39 -5.20 11.61
C ASN A 168 4.80 -4.42 10.37
N SER A 169 5.75 -3.50 10.52
CA SER A 169 6.25 -2.68 9.42
C SER A 169 7.67 -2.20 9.65
N ASN A 170 8.28 -1.59 8.64
CA ASN A 170 9.32 -0.59 8.81
C ASN A 170 9.11 0.49 7.75
N GLN A 171 8.56 1.64 8.16
CA GLN A 171 8.21 2.75 7.29
C GLN A 171 9.39 3.27 6.43
N ALA A 172 10.63 2.96 6.79
CA ALA A 172 11.81 3.34 6.02
C ALA A 172 12.15 2.41 4.84
N LEU A 173 11.47 1.26 4.68
CA LEU A 173 11.75 0.28 3.61
C LEU A 173 11.75 0.88 2.19
N PRO A 174 10.84 1.80 1.81
CA PRO A 174 10.90 2.46 0.50
C PRO A 174 12.23 3.20 0.29
N HIS A 175 12.70 3.96 1.27
CA HIS A 175 14.00 4.63 1.19
C HIS A 175 15.15 3.63 1.12
N ILE A 176 15.08 2.55 1.91
CA ILE A 176 16.10 1.50 1.91
C ILE A 176 16.26 0.91 0.51
N TYR A 177 15.17 0.55 -0.17
CA TYR A 177 15.22 -0.11 -1.47
C TYR A 177 15.48 0.82 -2.65
N PHE A 178 14.93 2.04 -2.62
CA PHE A 178 14.88 2.89 -3.80
C PHE A 178 15.81 4.11 -3.73
N GLU A 179 16.52 4.29 -2.61
CA GLU A 179 17.51 5.36 -2.46
C GLU A 179 18.82 4.86 -1.83
N ARG A 180 18.76 4.19 -0.68
CA ARG A 180 19.96 3.76 0.06
C ARG A 180 20.71 2.61 -0.64
N ASP A 181 19.96 1.58 -1.04
CA ASP A 181 20.48 0.32 -1.61
C ASP A 181 20.02 0.13 -3.06
N LEU A 182 19.91 1.23 -3.82
CA LEU A 182 19.46 1.19 -5.21
C LEU A 182 20.49 0.51 -6.15
N ASP A 183 21.78 0.58 -5.78
CA ASP A 183 22.92 0.07 -6.53
C ASP A 183 23.25 -1.42 -6.26
#